data_AF-A0A270PIM8-F1
#
_entry.id   AF-A0A270PIM8-F1
#
_cell.length_a   1.000
_cell.length_b   1.000
_cell.length_c   1.000
_cell.angle_alpha   90.00
_cell.angle_beta   90.00
_cell.angle_gamma   90.00
#
_symmetry.space_group_name_H-M   'P 1'
#
loop_
_entity.id
_entity.type
_entity.pdbx_description
1 polymer ?
#
loop_
_entity_poly.entity_id
_entity_poly.type
_entity_poly.pdbx_seq_one_letter_code
_entity_poly.pdbx_strand_id
1 'polypeptide(L)'
;MLEVRFYDTYYFCNIIKNILYYPDDYLRMLNEFYGDGRIYFKVGKFCKFSALHEFIEFIIQDVYYDQADDPALARKKSILENLQELPILLQHMKPSMLPIERALEYHNMKHQSFEAFLNKLGKDFINSDIDDVYEFIHELREDGVFDQLIQHIAKEVFHVLFQNRELSKIFNIMMANALQREASYEAVPKELEELFLKPGILKRATIPKWVRRAVFYRDRGRCVLCDKDLSGQINLENQENYDHIVPLAKHGLNDISNIQLLCEECNQIEKHAGEAVTSNKYQSWYKY
;
A
#
# COMPACT_ATOMS: atom_id res chain seq x y z
N MET A 1 -12.41 -5.21 -13.51
CA MET A 1 -11.75 -6.51 -13.27
C MET A 1 -10.27 -6.21 -13.17
N LEU A 2 -9.59 -6.67 -12.12
CA LEU A 2 -8.14 -6.50 -11.94
C LEU A 2 -7.48 -7.80 -12.42
N GLU A 3 -6.59 -7.70 -13.40
CA GLU A 3 -5.71 -8.82 -13.79
C GLU A 3 -4.50 -8.77 -12.87
N VAL A 4 -4.41 -9.70 -11.93
CA VAL A 4 -3.30 -9.80 -10.97
C VAL A 4 -2.28 -10.78 -11.52
N ARG A 5 -1.03 -10.34 -11.70
CA ARG A 5 0.07 -11.16 -12.19
C ARG A 5 1.03 -11.61 -11.10
N PHE A 6 0.95 -11.02 -9.91
CA PHE A 6 1.71 -11.41 -8.72
C PHE A 6 3.23 -11.20 -8.85
N TYR A 7 3.68 -10.21 -9.63
CA TYR A 7 5.11 -9.88 -9.73
C TYR A 7 5.59 -9.25 -8.43
N ASP A 8 6.46 -9.95 -7.70
CA ASP A 8 6.99 -9.54 -6.39
C ASP A 8 5.93 -9.11 -5.35
N THR A 9 4.64 -9.38 -5.59
CA THR A 9 3.54 -8.88 -4.76
C THR A 9 3.67 -9.35 -3.31
N TYR A 10 4.04 -10.61 -3.10
CA TYR A 10 4.24 -11.16 -1.75
C TYR A 10 5.52 -10.63 -1.08
N TYR A 11 6.54 -10.29 -1.87
CA TYR A 11 7.74 -9.62 -1.38
C TYR A 11 7.39 -8.23 -0.83
N PHE A 12 6.65 -7.42 -1.59
CA PHE A 12 6.14 -6.13 -1.11
C PHE A 12 5.21 -6.28 0.09
N CYS A 13 4.30 -7.27 0.09
CA CYS A 13 3.44 -7.54 1.25
C CYS A 13 4.27 -7.80 2.52
N ASN A 14 5.38 -8.53 2.41
CA ASN A 14 6.26 -8.81 3.54
C ASN A 14 7.00 -7.56 4.03
N ILE A 15 7.50 -6.71 3.13
CA ILE A 15 8.10 -5.42 3.49
C ILE A 15 7.09 -4.55 4.25
N ILE A 16 5.89 -4.36 3.69
CA ILE A 16 4.82 -3.58 4.31
C ILE A 16 4.47 -4.12 5.70
N LYS A 17 4.35 -5.45 5.84
CA LYS A 17 4.13 -6.07 7.14
C LYS A 17 5.26 -5.74 8.11
N ASN A 18 6.53 -5.88 7.71
CA ASN A 18 7.66 -5.59 8.59
C ASN A 18 7.66 -4.13 9.05
N ILE A 19 7.43 -3.19 8.14
CA ILE A 19 7.33 -1.76 8.48
C ILE A 19 6.22 -1.50 9.49
N LEU A 20 5.04 -2.11 9.29
CA LEU A 20 3.89 -1.89 10.18
C LEU A 20 4.07 -2.53 11.57
N TYR A 21 4.76 -3.67 11.66
CA TYR A 21 4.96 -4.38 12.93
C TYR A 21 6.20 -3.90 13.69
N TYR A 22 7.17 -3.30 13.00
CA TYR A 22 8.42 -2.79 13.58
C TYR A 22 8.68 -1.33 13.17
N PRO A 23 7.75 -0.39 13.43
CA PRO A 23 7.82 0.98 12.89
C PRO A 23 9.02 1.78 13.38
N ASP A 24 9.59 1.42 14.52
CA ASP A 24 10.76 2.10 15.11
C ASP A 24 12.00 2.01 14.21
N ASP A 25 12.15 0.93 13.45
CA ASP A 25 13.26 0.74 12.51
C ASP A 25 13.10 1.60 11.25
N TYR A 26 11.91 2.16 11.00
CA TYR A 26 11.55 2.88 9.78
C TYR A 26 11.06 4.32 10.04
N LEU A 27 11.35 4.89 11.21
CA LEU A 27 10.81 6.20 11.62
C LEU A 27 11.07 7.32 10.61
N ARG A 28 12.27 7.36 10.00
CA ARG A 28 12.62 8.36 8.99
C ARG A 28 11.74 8.24 7.74
N MET A 29 11.68 7.04 7.17
CA MET A 29 10.87 6.74 5.99
C MET A 29 9.37 7.00 6.27
N LEU A 30 8.88 6.62 7.45
CA LEU A 30 7.50 6.89 7.86
C LEU A 30 7.22 8.40 8.05
N ASN A 31 8.20 9.18 8.52
CA ASN A 31 8.09 10.63 8.59
C ASN A 31 7.94 11.26 7.20
N GLU A 32 8.64 10.73 6.19
CA GLU A 32 8.49 11.18 4.80
C GLU A 32 7.09 10.86 4.23
N PHE A 33 6.44 9.81 4.73
CA PHE A 33 5.09 9.44 4.32
C PHE A 33 3.99 10.31 4.94
N TYR A 34 3.97 10.49 6.26
CA TYR A 34 2.87 11.17 6.97
C TYR A 34 3.28 12.41 7.78
N GLY A 35 4.58 12.63 8.01
CA GLY A 35 5.08 13.72 8.85
C GLY A 35 5.08 15.07 8.14
N ASP A 36 5.38 16.12 8.90
CA ASP A 36 5.42 17.52 8.46
C ASP A 36 4.12 17.93 7.74
N GLY A 37 2.98 17.66 8.37
CA GLY A 37 1.65 17.94 7.83
C GLY A 37 1.18 17.05 6.67
N ARG A 38 2.01 16.15 6.13
CA ARG A 38 1.62 15.27 4.98
C ARG A 38 0.41 14.40 5.27
N ILE A 39 0.20 14.00 6.52
CA ILE A 39 -0.99 13.23 6.95
C ILE A 39 -2.31 13.89 6.53
N TYR A 40 -2.37 15.23 6.53
CA TYR A 40 -3.60 15.96 6.24
C TYR A 40 -4.09 15.73 4.80
N PHE A 41 -3.19 15.47 3.86
CA PHE A 41 -3.55 15.16 2.47
C PHE A 41 -4.01 13.71 2.27
N LYS A 42 -3.99 12.89 3.33
CA LYS A 42 -4.37 11.46 3.33
C LYS A 42 -5.70 11.18 4.03
N VAL A 43 -6.36 12.21 4.58
CA VAL A 43 -7.61 12.07 5.36
C VAL A 43 -8.89 12.25 4.54
N GLY A 44 -8.81 12.07 3.22
CA GLY A 44 -9.94 12.15 2.30
C GLY A 44 -11.10 11.22 2.67
N LYS A 45 -12.32 11.57 2.24
CA LYS A 45 -13.54 10.81 2.55
C LYS A 45 -13.72 9.66 1.56
N PHE A 46 -13.35 8.45 1.98
CA PHE A 46 -13.52 7.21 1.20
C PHE A 46 -13.03 7.36 -0.24
N CYS A 47 -11.78 7.79 -0.40
CA CYS A 47 -11.10 7.80 -1.70
C CYS A 47 -10.99 6.36 -2.22
N LYS A 48 -11.23 6.14 -3.52
CA LYS A 48 -11.08 4.80 -4.12
C LYS A 48 -9.64 4.33 -4.08
N PHE A 49 -8.72 5.25 -4.39
CA PHE A 49 -7.33 5.12 -4.07
C PHE A 49 -7.17 5.51 -2.61
N SER A 50 -7.08 4.50 -1.75
CA SER A 50 -7.20 4.67 -0.30
C SER A 50 -5.85 5.07 0.32
N ALA A 51 -5.84 5.51 1.58
CA ALA A 51 -4.60 5.82 2.27
C ALA A 51 -3.63 4.61 2.33
N LEU A 52 -4.19 3.38 2.41
CA LEU A 52 -3.41 2.15 2.31
C LEU A 52 -2.79 1.96 0.92
N HIS A 53 -3.48 2.34 -0.17
CA HIS A 53 -2.88 2.28 -1.51
C HIS A 53 -1.72 3.27 -1.63
N GLU A 54 -1.87 4.49 -1.12
CA GLU A 54 -0.79 5.49 -1.14
C GLU A 54 0.42 5.00 -0.33
N PHE A 55 0.21 4.35 0.80
CA PHE A 55 1.28 3.76 1.60
C PHE A 55 2.01 2.64 0.87
N ILE A 56 1.25 1.79 0.17
CA ILE A 56 1.80 0.73 -0.68
C ILE A 56 2.63 1.32 -1.82
N GLU A 57 2.11 2.32 -2.55
CA GLU A 57 2.87 2.98 -3.64
C GLU A 57 4.14 3.64 -3.13
N PHE A 58 4.08 4.30 -1.98
CA PHE A 58 5.23 4.93 -1.35
C PHE A 58 6.35 3.91 -1.08
N ILE A 59 6.01 2.76 -0.49
CA ILE A 59 6.99 1.70 -0.22
C ILE A 59 7.52 1.06 -1.51
N ILE A 60 6.66 0.81 -2.50
CA ILE A 60 7.11 0.22 -3.77
C ILE A 60 8.11 1.15 -4.47
N GLN A 61 7.86 2.47 -4.47
CA GLN A 61 8.78 3.44 -5.05
C GLN A 61 10.13 3.41 -4.34
N ASP A 62 10.13 3.50 -3.02
CA ASP A 62 11.33 3.46 -2.18
C ASP A 62 12.19 2.22 -2.47
N VAL A 63 11.54 1.04 -2.53
CA VAL A 63 12.21 -0.23 -2.86
C VAL A 63 12.84 -0.22 -4.25
N TYR A 64 12.18 0.36 -5.27
CA TYR A 64 12.79 0.42 -6.60
C TYR A 64 13.99 1.35 -6.68
N TYR A 65 13.97 2.47 -5.93
CA TYR A 65 15.13 3.34 -5.81
C TYR A 65 16.28 2.64 -5.07
N ASP A 66 16.00 1.96 -3.96
CA ASP A 66 16.99 1.19 -3.19
C ASP A 66 17.61 0.05 -4.01
N GLN A 67 16.81 -0.66 -4.82
CA GLN A 67 17.31 -1.72 -5.68
C GLN A 67 18.13 -1.22 -6.88
N ALA A 68 18.18 0.10 -7.07
CA ALA A 68 18.87 0.80 -8.14
C ALA A 68 20.03 1.68 -7.61
N ASP A 69 20.41 1.51 -6.34
CA ASP A 69 21.47 2.27 -5.68
C ASP A 69 22.89 1.90 -6.16
N ASP A 70 23.89 2.68 -5.72
CA ASP A 70 25.31 2.48 -6.04
C ASP A 70 25.79 1.05 -5.74
N PRO A 71 25.56 0.49 -4.53
CA PRO A 71 25.84 -0.92 -4.24
C PRO A 71 25.16 -1.93 -5.18
N ALA A 72 23.90 -1.72 -5.56
CA ALA A 72 23.18 -2.59 -6.47
C ALA A 72 23.75 -2.50 -7.90
N LEU A 73 24.04 -1.30 -8.38
CA LEU A 73 24.67 -1.08 -9.68
C LEU A 73 26.07 -1.71 -9.75
N ALA A 74 26.90 -1.49 -8.72
CA ALA A 74 28.25 -2.09 -8.65
C ALA A 74 28.21 -3.63 -8.68
N ARG A 75 27.27 -4.25 -7.93
CA ARG A 75 27.06 -5.70 -7.98
C ARG A 75 26.68 -6.18 -9.38
N LYS A 76 25.78 -5.48 -10.07
CA LYS A 76 25.37 -5.81 -11.44
C LYS A 76 26.53 -5.71 -12.43
N LYS A 77 27.35 -4.66 -12.34
CA LYS A 77 28.54 -4.49 -13.18
C LYS A 77 29.55 -5.62 -12.97
N SER A 78 29.83 -5.98 -11.71
CA SER A 78 30.71 -7.10 -11.40
C SER A 78 30.19 -8.43 -11.97
N ILE A 79 28.87 -8.67 -11.91
CA ILE A 79 28.26 -9.84 -12.54
C ILE A 79 28.44 -9.81 -14.06
N LEU A 80 28.21 -8.65 -14.69
CA LEU A 80 28.38 -8.50 -16.14
C LEU A 80 29.82 -8.79 -16.58
N GLU A 81 30.82 -8.22 -15.90
CA GLU A 81 32.24 -8.47 -16.16
C GLU A 81 32.61 -9.95 -16.02
N ASN A 82 32.16 -10.60 -14.93
CA ASN A 82 32.44 -12.02 -14.67
C ASN A 82 31.78 -12.97 -15.68
N LEU A 83 30.72 -12.54 -16.36
CA LEU A 83 29.96 -13.35 -17.31
C LEU A 83 30.31 -13.06 -18.78
N GLN A 84 31.26 -12.15 -19.08
CA GLN A 84 31.60 -11.76 -20.46
C GLN A 84 31.94 -12.95 -21.36
N GLU A 85 32.62 -13.96 -20.80
CA GLU A 85 33.04 -15.18 -21.52
C GLU A 85 31.95 -16.28 -21.57
N LEU A 86 30.74 -16.02 -21.05
CA LEU A 86 29.64 -16.99 -20.95
C LEU A 86 28.36 -16.45 -21.60
N PRO A 87 28.27 -16.43 -22.95
CA PRO A 87 27.17 -15.79 -23.70
C PRO A 87 25.78 -16.32 -23.34
N ILE A 88 25.67 -17.62 -23.06
CA ILE A 88 24.41 -18.26 -22.67
C ILE A 88 23.90 -17.67 -21.35
N LEU A 89 24.79 -17.47 -20.37
CA LEU A 89 24.42 -16.91 -19.07
C LEU A 89 24.05 -15.43 -19.19
N LEU A 90 24.73 -14.66 -20.04
CA LEU A 90 24.38 -13.26 -20.30
C LEU A 90 22.95 -13.13 -20.86
N GLN A 91 22.60 -13.99 -21.83
CA GLN A 91 21.26 -13.98 -22.42
C GLN A 91 20.15 -14.31 -21.40
N HIS A 92 20.42 -15.24 -20.48
CA HIS A 92 19.44 -15.64 -19.48
C HIS A 92 19.37 -14.70 -18.27
N MET A 93 20.52 -14.21 -17.78
CA MET A 93 20.57 -13.38 -16.57
C MET A 93 20.28 -11.91 -16.84
N LYS A 94 20.61 -11.38 -18.02
CA LYS A 94 20.47 -9.95 -18.38
C LYS A 94 20.98 -9.01 -17.26
N PRO A 95 22.26 -9.06 -16.87
CA PRO A 95 22.76 -8.32 -15.69
C PRO A 95 22.64 -6.80 -15.80
N SER A 96 22.70 -6.26 -17.03
CA SER A 96 22.50 -4.84 -17.36
C SER A 96 21.06 -4.34 -17.19
N MET A 97 20.08 -5.25 -17.08
CA MET A 97 18.68 -4.90 -16.90
C MET A 97 18.38 -4.53 -15.45
N LEU A 98 17.82 -3.34 -15.24
CA LEU A 98 17.41 -2.83 -13.95
C LEU A 98 16.17 -3.57 -13.41
N PRO A 99 15.96 -3.62 -12.08
CA PRO A 99 14.80 -4.27 -11.48
C PRO A 99 13.46 -3.70 -11.97
N ILE A 100 13.39 -2.39 -12.19
CA ILE A 100 12.20 -1.73 -12.74
C ILE A 100 11.88 -2.21 -14.16
N GLU A 101 12.89 -2.41 -15.01
CA GLU A 101 12.72 -2.92 -16.38
C GLU A 101 12.16 -4.35 -16.36
N ARG A 102 12.62 -5.20 -15.43
CA ARG A 102 12.09 -6.57 -15.28
C ARG A 102 10.61 -6.56 -14.95
N ALA A 103 10.19 -5.66 -14.07
CA ALA A 103 8.79 -5.48 -13.74
C ALA A 103 7.99 -4.98 -14.96
N LEU A 104 8.51 -4.00 -15.71
CA LEU A 104 7.89 -3.50 -16.95
C LEU A 104 7.75 -4.60 -18.00
N GLU A 105 8.80 -5.39 -18.26
CA GLU A 105 8.76 -6.54 -19.17
C GLU A 105 7.69 -7.55 -18.73
N TYR A 106 7.64 -7.89 -17.43
CA TYR A 106 6.68 -8.86 -16.90
C TYR A 106 5.22 -8.40 -17.05
N HIS A 107 4.95 -7.10 -16.87
CA HIS A 107 3.63 -6.52 -17.07
C HIS A 107 3.33 -6.18 -18.54
N ASN A 108 4.20 -6.55 -19.48
CA ASN A 108 4.09 -6.22 -20.92
C ASN A 108 3.94 -4.70 -21.18
N MET A 109 4.57 -3.87 -20.35
CA MET A 109 4.56 -2.42 -20.48
C MET A 109 5.68 -1.99 -21.43
N LYS A 110 5.31 -1.28 -22.49
CA LYS A 110 6.29 -0.73 -23.45
C LYS A 110 7.12 0.33 -22.76
N HIS A 111 8.43 0.22 -22.87
CA HIS A 111 9.40 1.13 -22.29
C HIS A 111 10.67 1.14 -23.13
N GLN A 112 11.47 2.19 -22.99
CA GLN A 112 12.86 2.19 -23.44
C GLN A 112 13.70 1.40 -22.44
N SER A 113 14.64 0.57 -22.92
CA SER A 113 15.59 -0.10 -22.04
C SER A 113 16.69 0.84 -21.55
N PHE A 114 17.27 0.55 -20.38
CA PHE A 114 18.35 1.34 -19.82
C PHE A 114 19.59 1.34 -20.72
N GLU A 115 19.91 0.21 -21.36
CA GLU A 115 20.98 0.16 -22.36
C GLU A 115 20.70 1.08 -23.57
N ALA A 116 19.46 1.12 -24.06
CA ALA A 116 19.10 2.01 -25.15
C ALA A 116 19.18 3.48 -24.72
N PHE A 117 18.86 3.79 -23.46
CA PHE A 117 19.04 5.11 -22.85
C PHE A 117 20.53 5.51 -22.81
N LEU A 118 21.38 4.66 -22.25
CA LEU A 118 22.83 4.91 -22.19
C LEU A 118 23.45 5.09 -23.57
N ASN A 119 23.02 4.30 -24.56
CA ASN A 119 23.50 4.43 -25.93
C ASN A 119 23.18 5.80 -26.54
N LYS A 120 22.05 6.44 -26.19
CA LYS A 120 21.75 7.83 -26.62
C LYS A 120 22.74 8.84 -26.02
N LEU A 121 23.26 8.56 -24.82
CA LEU A 121 24.29 9.36 -24.14
C LEU A 121 25.71 9.00 -24.58
N GLY A 122 25.88 8.00 -25.44
CA GLY A 122 27.21 7.49 -25.85
C GLY A 122 27.92 6.73 -24.74
N LYS A 123 27.19 6.22 -23.75
CA LYS A 123 27.69 5.39 -22.63
C LYS A 123 27.28 3.94 -22.81
N ASP A 124 28.02 3.04 -22.17
CA ASP A 124 27.63 1.64 -21.97
C ASP A 124 27.31 1.38 -20.49
N PHE A 125 26.76 0.20 -20.17
CA PHE A 125 26.36 -0.16 -18.81
C PHE A 125 27.54 -0.22 -17.81
N ILE A 126 28.74 -0.58 -18.26
CA ILE A 126 29.91 -0.65 -17.37
C ILE A 126 30.35 0.76 -16.96
N ASN A 127 30.24 1.71 -17.88
CA ASN A 127 30.62 3.10 -17.70
C ASN A 127 29.48 4.00 -17.17
N SER A 128 28.30 3.44 -16.86
CA SER A 128 27.20 4.22 -16.29
C SER A 128 27.43 4.55 -14.81
N ASP A 129 26.70 5.47 -14.23
CA ASP A 129 26.69 5.73 -12.79
C ASP A 129 25.26 5.80 -12.25
N ILE A 130 25.11 6.16 -10.98
CA ILE A 130 23.80 6.28 -10.34
C ILE A 130 23.00 7.47 -10.88
N ASP A 131 23.67 8.53 -11.32
CA ASP A 131 23.01 9.69 -11.93
C ASP A 131 22.34 9.26 -13.24
N ASP A 132 23.02 8.44 -14.07
CA ASP A 132 22.41 7.85 -15.27
C ASP A 132 21.16 7.01 -14.94
N VAL A 133 21.19 6.26 -13.83
CA VAL A 133 20.04 5.44 -13.40
C VAL A 133 18.88 6.32 -12.94
N TYR A 134 19.15 7.39 -12.19
CA TYR A 134 18.12 8.34 -11.76
C TYR A 134 17.53 9.13 -12.93
N GLU A 135 18.35 9.55 -13.89
CA GLU A 135 17.89 10.18 -15.12
C GLU A 135 17.00 9.24 -15.94
N PHE A 136 17.38 7.96 -16.05
CA PHE A 136 16.54 6.96 -16.71
C PHE A 136 15.19 6.74 -16.02
N ILE A 137 15.19 6.60 -14.68
CA ILE A 137 13.94 6.48 -13.91
C ILE A 137 13.09 7.75 -14.07
N HIS A 138 13.73 8.92 -14.16
CA HIS A 138 13.05 10.18 -14.43
C HIS A 138 12.37 10.18 -15.80
N GLU A 139 13.06 9.76 -16.88
CA GLU A 139 12.47 9.64 -18.23
C GLU A 139 11.28 8.67 -18.22
N LEU A 140 11.39 7.52 -17.55
CA LEU A 140 10.27 6.57 -17.39
C LEU A 140 9.05 7.20 -16.67
N ARG A 141 9.30 8.13 -15.73
CA ARG A 141 8.25 8.85 -15.01
C ARG A 141 7.65 9.96 -15.85
N GLU A 142 8.45 10.69 -16.63
CA GLU A 142 7.95 11.70 -17.58
C GLU A 142 7.03 11.05 -18.65
N ASP A 143 7.39 9.86 -19.12
CA ASP A 143 6.56 9.05 -20.01
C ASP A 143 5.31 8.45 -19.32
N GLY A 144 5.22 8.57 -17.98
CA GLY A 144 4.15 8.06 -17.15
C GLY A 144 4.14 6.54 -16.97
N VAL A 145 5.09 5.82 -17.58
CA VAL A 145 5.17 4.35 -17.53
C VAL A 145 5.57 3.88 -16.13
N PHE A 146 6.46 4.60 -15.46
CA PHE A 146 6.84 4.32 -14.07
C PHE A 146 5.61 4.37 -13.15
N ASP A 147 4.87 5.49 -13.15
CA ASP A 147 3.71 5.66 -12.27
C ASP A 147 2.60 4.63 -12.58
N GLN A 148 2.42 4.26 -13.86
CA GLN A 148 1.48 3.20 -14.25
C GLN A 148 1.88 1.83 -13.68
N LEU A 149 3.16 1.49 -13.71
CA LEU A 149 3.67 0.25 -13.13
C LEU A 149 3.45 0.24 -11.61
N ILE A 150 3.91 1.28 -10.91
CA ILE A 150 3.78 1.35 -9.45
C ILE A 150 2.31 1.25 -9.04
N GLN A 151 1.42 1.99 -9.71
CA GLN A 151 -0.01 1.94 -9.42
C GLN A 151 -0.60 0.56 -9.70
N HIS A 152 -0.12 -0.14 -10.73
CA HIS A 152 -0.56 -1.50 -11.04
C HIS A 152 -0.13 -2.47 -9.93
N ILE A 153 1.15 -2.50 -9.56
CA ILE A 153 1.67 -3.34 -8.47
C ILE A 153 0.96 -3.00 -7.15
N ALA A 154 0.72 -1.72 -6.87
CA ALA A 154 0.03 -1.30 -5.66
C ALA A 154 -1.40 -1.84 -5.57
N LYS A 155 -2.13 -1.92 -6.70
CA LYS A 155 -3.46 -2.56 -6.75
C LYS A 155 -3.38 -4.06 -6.48
N GLU A 156 -2.35 -4.75 -6.97
CA GLU A 156 -2.12 -6.18 -6.69
C GLU A 156 -1.80 -6.43 -5.22
N VAL A 157 -0.89 -5.64 -4.65
CA VAL A 157 -0.52 -5.72 -3.24
C VAL A 157 -1.72 -5.38 -2.35
N PHE A 158 -2.48 -4.33 -2.67
CA PHE A 158 -3.71 -4.00 -1.95
C PHE A 158 -4.73 -5.14 -2.02
N HIS A 159 -4.88 -5.80 -3.17
CA HIS A 159 -5.79 -6.94 -3.30
C HIS A 159 -5.49 -8.07 -2.30
N VAL A 160 -4.20 -8.32 -2.04
CA VAL A 160 -3.76 -9.30 -1.03
C VAL A 160 -3.92 -8.76 0.39
N LEU A 161 -3.40 -7.56 0.66
CA LEU A 161 -3.34 -6.99 2.01
C LEU A 161 -4.71 -6.58 2.57
N PHE A 162 -5.65 -6.18 1.71
CA PHE A 162 -6.99 -5.78 2.13
C PHE A 162 -7.73 -6.91 2.85
N GLN A 163 -7.42 -8.17 2.54
CA GLN A 163 -7.99 -9.34 3.21
C GLN A 163 -7.48 -9.52 4.65
N ASN A 164 -6.33 -8.92 4.99
CA ASN A 164 -5.72 -9.01 6.31
C ASN A 164 -6.22 -7.89 7.23
N ARG A 165 -7.26 -8.20 8.03
CA ARG A 165 -7.86 -7.24 8.96
C ARG A 165 -6.94 -6.79 10.08
N GLU A 166 -6.05 -7.67 10.55
CA GLU A 166 -5.11 -7.33 11.62
C GLU A 166 -4.08 -6.31 11.12
N LEU A 167 -3.54 -6.53 9.91
CA LEU A 167 -2.67 -5.55 9.25
C LEU A 167 -3.40 -4.24 8.98
N SER A 168 -4.67 -4.30 8.55
CA SER A 168 -5.50 -3.11 8.35
C SER A 168 -5.69 -2.32 9.66
N LYS A 169 -5.88 -3.01 10.79
CA LYS A 169 -5.95 -2.38 12.12
C LYS A 169 -4.63 -1.69 12.47
N ILE A 170 -3.50 -2.37 12.33
CA ILE A 170 -2.17 -1.83 12.67
C ILE A 170 -1.85 -0.60 11.83
N PHE A 171 -2.09 -0.67 10.51
CA PHE A 171 -1.96 0.48 9.61
C PHE A 171 -2.83 1.67 10.08
N ASN A 172 -4.10 1.44 10.40
CA ASN A 172 -4.99 2.52 10.83
C ASN A 172 -4.62 3.09 12.20
N ILE A 173 -4.04 2.28 13.11
CA ILE A 173 -3.48 2.79 14.37
C ILE A 173 -2.28 3.70 14.10
N MET A 174 -1.37 3.31 13.20
CA MET A 174 -0.22 4.14 12.79
C MET A 174 -0.70 5.49 12.24
N MET A 175 -1.66 5.48 11.31
CA MET A 175 -2.22 6.70 10.71
C MET A 175 -2.95 7.58 11.72
N ALA A 176 -3.70 6.98 12.64
CA ALA A 176 -4.38 7.71 13.71
C ALA A 176 -3.38 8.38 14.67
N ASN A 177 -2.31 7.69 15.04
CA ASN A 177 -1.24 8.24 15.88
C ASN A 177 -0.50 9.38 15.18
N ALA A 178 -0.22 9.25 13.88
CA ALA A 178 0.36 10.32 13.07
C ALA A 178 -0.55 11.56 13.05
N LEU A 179 -1.85 11.37 12.78
CA LEU A 179 -2.82 12.47 12.76
C LEU A 179 -2.98 13.14 14.13
N GLN A 180 -2.99 12.36 15.21
CA GLN A 180 -3.02 12.89 16.57
C GLN A 180 -1.79 13.76 16.86
N ARG A 181 -0.61 13.28 16.47
CA ARG A 181 0.67 13.98 16.68
C ARG A 181 0.67 15.31 15.94
N GLU A 182 0.41 15.30 14.64
CA GLU A 182 0.39 16.50 13.79
C GLU A 182 -0.63 17.53 14.29
N ALA A 183 -1.83 17.08 14.68
CA ALA A 183 -2.85 17.96 15.25
C ALA A 183 -2.48 18.59 16.61
N SER A 184 -1.44 18.09 17.28
CA SER A 184 -0.94 18.64 18.55
C SER A 184 0.09 19.76 18.34
N TYR A 185 0.74 19.82 17.17
CA TYR A 185 1.81 20.77 16.88
C TYR A 185 1.41 21.81 15.84
N GLU A 186 0.65 21.40 14.83
CA GLU A 186 0.30 22.24 13.69
C GLU A 186 -1.21 22.46 13.57
N ALA A 187 -1.57 23.67 13.13
CA ALA A 187 -2.95 23.94 12.76
C ALA A 187 -3.31 23.17 11.49
N VAL A 188 -4.54 22.65 11.44
CA VAL A 188 -5.08 22.03 10.22
C VAL A 188 -5.03 23.06 9.08
N PRO A 189 -4.54 22.70 7.88
CA PRO A 189 -4.60 23.58 6.72
C PRO A 189 -6.03 24.08 6.46
N LYS A 190 -6.20 25.38 6.21
CA LYS A 190 -7.51 26.04 6.06
C LYS A 190 -8.43 25.34 5.05
N GLU A 191 -7.86 24.84 3.96
CA GLU A 191 -8.56 24.13 2.89
C GLU A 191 -9.17 22.80 3.35
N LEU A 192 -8.68 22.24 4.45
CA LEU A 192 -9.06 20.94 4.99
C LEU A 192 -9.88 21.03 6.27
N GLU A 193 -10.04 22.23 6.86
CA GLU A 193 -10.78 22.46 8.11
C GLU A 193 -12.20 21.85 8.06
N GLU A 194 -12.85 21.89 6.90
CA GLU A 194 -14.20 21.33 6.73
C GLU A 194 -14.28 19.82 7.01
N LEU A 195 -13.18 19.08 6.86
CA LEU A 195 -13.09 17.65 7.13
C LEU A 195 -13.07 17.33 8.62
N PHE A 196 -12.69 18.28 9.48
CA PHE A 196 -12.43 18.07 10.90
C PHE A 196 -13.57 18.61 11.77
N LEU A 197 -13.93 17.84 12.81
CA LEU A 197 -14.82 18.30 13.88
C LEU A 197 -14.05 19.11 14.93
N LYS A 198 -12.84 18.64 15.25
CA LYS A 198 -11.86 19.29 16.11
C LYS A 198 -10.46 18.83 15.65
N PRO A 199 -9.36 19.49 16.07
CA PRO A 199 -8.01 19.10 15.66
C PRO A 199 -7.77 17.59 15.81
N GLY A 200 -7.35 16.96 14.72
CA GLY A 200 -7.08 15.52 14.65
C GLY A 200 -8.31 14.59 14.61
N ILE A 201 -9.53 15.10 14.75
CA ILE A 201 -10.76 14.28 14.73
C ILE A 201 -11.61 14.62 13.52
N LEU A 202 -11.75 13.65 12.61
CA LEU A 202 -12.52 13.80 11.40
C LEU A 202 -14.03 13.78 11.67
N LYS A 203 -14.78 14.56 10.88
CA LYS A 203 -16.24 14.44 10.80
C LYS A 203 -16.58 13.07 10.20
N ARG A 204 -17.59 12.40 10.74
CA ARG A 204 -18.08 11.13 10.19
C ARG A 204 -18.61 11.39 8.77
N ALA A 205 -18.10 10.63 7.80
CA ALA A 205 -18.63 10.62 6.44
C ALA A 205 -19.62 9.45 6.28
N THR A 206 -20.65 9.63 5.46
CA THR A 206 -21.54 8.53 5.07
C THR A 206 -20.76 7.47 4.31
N ILE A 207 -20.79 6.22 4.78
CA ILE A 207 -20.08 5.11 4.14
C ILE A 207 -20.73 4.81 2.78
N PRO A 208 -20.00 5.01 1.65
CA PRO A 208 -20.56 4.79 0.32
C PRO A 208 -20.98 3.34 0.09
N LYS A 209 -21.96 3.13 -0.80
CA LYS A 209 -22.42 1.78 -1.17
C LYS A 209 -21.27 0.89 -1.69
N TRP A 210 -20.29 1.47 -2.39
CA TRP A 210 -19.16 0.72 -2.92
C TRP A 210 -18.23 0.21 -1.81
N VAL A 211 -18.01 1.01 -0.75
CA VAL A 211 -17.22 0.60 0.43
C VAL A 211 -17.92 -0.52 1.17
N ARG A 212 -19.23 -0.36 1.44
CA ARG A 212 -20.04 -1.40 2.07
C ARG A 212 -19.94 -2.73 1.33
N ARG A 213 -20.13 -2.71 0.00
CA ARG A 213 -19.98 -3.90 -0.84
C ARG A 213 -18.58 -4.51 -0.73
N ALA A 214 -17.51 -3.71 -0.83
CA ALA A 214 -16.15 -4.21 -0.77
C ALA A 214 -15.84 -4.90 0.59
N VAL A 215 -16.25 -4.26 1.69
CA VAL A 215 -16.08 -4.80 3.05
C VAL A 215 -16.93 -6.05 3.26
N PHE A 216 -18.17 -6.07 2.77
CA PHE A 216 -19.02 -7.25 2.83
C PHE A 216 -18.38 -8.47 2.17
N TYR A 217 -17.79 -8.31 0.98
CA TYR A 217 -17.11 -9.42 0.29
C TYR A 217 -15.79 -9.81 0.95
N ARG A 218 -15.01 -8.85 1.46
CA ARG A 218 -13.80 -9.12 2.26
C ARG A 218 -14.14 -9.98 3.48
N ASP A 219 -15.20 -9.60 4.19
CA ASP A 219 -15.64 -10.24 5.45
C ASP A 219 -16.61 -11.41 5.21
N ARG A 220 -16.83 -11.81 3.95
CA ARG A 220 -17.68 -12.93 3.52
C ARG A 220 -19.13 -12.85 4.05
N GLY A 221 -19.66 -11.64 4.20
CA GLY A 221 -21.01 -11.41 4.72
C GLY A 221 -21.19 -11.91 6.16
N ARG A 222 -20.14 -11.88 6.97
CA ARG A 222 -20.17 -12.33 8.38
C ARG A 222 -19.62 -11.27 9.31
N CYS A 223 -20.12 -11.26 10.54
CA CYS A 223 -19.58 -10.42 11.59
C CYS A 223 -18.12 -10.83 11.86
N VAL A 224 -17.18 -9.89 11.77
CA VAL A 224 -15.76 -10.22 11.94
C VAL A 224 -15.42 -10.65 13.38
N LEU A 225 -16.21 -10.29 14.38
CA LEU A 225 -15.92 -10.59 15.79
C LEU A 225 -16.50 -11.94 16.24
N CYS A 226 -17.75 -12.25 15.86
CA CYS A 226 -18.47 -13.44 16.33
C CYS A 226 -18.81 -14.47 15.25
N ASP A 227 -18.44 -14.24 13.98
CA ASP A 227 -18.73 -15.09 12.81
C ASP A 227 -20.23 -15.27 12.49
N LYS A 228 -21.11 -14.49 13.13
CA LYS A 228 -22.56 -14.47 12.84
C LYS A 228 -22.80 -14.16 11.36
N ASP A 229 -23.68 -14.93 10.73
CA ASP A 229 -24.10 -14.74 9.35
C ASP A 229 -24.91 -13.45 9.18
N LEU A 230 -24.43 -12.56 8.32
CA LEU A 230 -25.06 -11.28 7.96
C LEU A 230 -25.39 -11.25 6.46
N SER A 231 -25.37 -12.42 5.80
CA SER A 231 -25.51 -12.51 4.35
C SER A 231 -26.96 -12.29 3.88
N GLY A 232 -27.91 -12.42 4.79
CA GLY A 232 -29.34 -12.43 4.49
C GLY A 232 -29.81 -13.71 3.78
N GLN A 233 -28.94 -14.71 3.58
CA GLN A 233 -29.30 -15.97 2.92
C GLN A 233 -29.95 -16.97 3.87
N ILE A 234 -29.50 -17.00 5.13
CA ILE A 234 -29.98 -17.95 6.14
C ILE A 234 -30.96 -17.28 7.11
N ASN A 235 -30.69 -16.02 7.48
CA ASN A 235 -31.54 -15.24 8.38
C ASN A 235 -31.61 -13.78 7.91
N LEU A 236 -32.83 -13.26 7.73
CA LEU A 236 -33.11 -11.88 7.33
C LEU A 236 -33.12 -10.90 8.51
N GLU A 237 -33.23 -11.39 9.74
CA GLU A 237 -33.29 -10.57 10.96
C GLU A 237 -31.92 -9.99 11.34
N ASN A 238 -30.85 -10.68 10.96
CA ASN A 238 -29.49 -10.24 11.27
C ASN A 238 -29.12 -9.01 10.43
N GLN A 239 -28.97 -7.86 11.07
CA GLN A 239 -28.66 -6.61 10.40
C GLN A 239 -27.15 -6.37 10.25
N GLU A 240 -26.74 -5.98 9.04
CA GLU A 240 -25.37 -5.56 8.73
C GLU A 240 -25.05 -4.18 9.32
N ASN A 241 -23.95 -4.09 10.07
CA ASN A 241 -23.42 -2.82 10.57
C ASN A 241 -22.01 -2.62 10.04
N TYR A 242 -21.75 -1.43 9.48
CA TYR A 242 -20.42 -1.06 8.98
C TYR A 242 -19.85 0.02 9.89
N ASP A 243 -18.73 -0.27 10.54
CA ASP A 243 -18.14 0.65 11.50
C ASP A 243 -16.62 0.69 11.38
N HIS A 244 -16.02 1.72 11.96
CA HIS A 244 -14.58 1.95 11.88
C HIS A 244 -13.79 0.96 12.76
N ILE A 245 -12.70 0.39 12.24
CA ILE A 245 -11.76 -0.45 13.01
C ILE A 245 -11.11 0.40 14.10
N VAL A 246 -10.53 1.54 13.74
CA VAL A 246 -10.10 2.59 14.66
C VAL A 246 -11.17 3.69 14.70
N PRO A 247 -11.83 3.93 15.84
CA PRO A 247 -12.90 4.94 15.94
C PRO A 247 -12.41 6.35 15.56
N LEU A 248 -13.29 7.16 14.95
CA LEU A 248 -12.99 8.57 14.64
C LEU A 248 -12.60 9.38 15.89
N ALA A 249 -13.20 9.06 17.05
CA ALA A 249 -12.88 9.68 18.34
C ALA A 249 -11.43 9.41 18.80
N LYS A 250 -10.77 8.42 18.21
CA LYS A 250 -9.35 8.07 18.38
C LYS A 250 -8.56 8.35 17.10
N HIS A 251 -8.88 9.45 16.41
CA HIS A 251 -8.17 9.91 15.21
C HIS A 251 -8.25 8.94 14.01
N GLY A 252 -9.19 8.00 14.01
CA GLY A 252 -9.40 7.09 12.89
C GLY A 252 -9.83 7.79 11.59
N LEU A 253 -9.50 7.17 10.45
CA LEU A 253 -9.71 7.74 9.12
C LEU A 253 -11.05 7.30 8.52
N ASN A 254 -11.66 8.14 7.66
CA ASN A 254 -12.79 7.74 6.80
C ASN A 254 -12.28 6.99 5.55
N ASP A 255 -11.56 5.90 5.75
CA ASP A 255 -10.91 5.12 4.70
C ASP A 255 -11.50 3.70 4.60
N ILE A 256 -11.53 3.10 3.41
CA ILE A 256 -12.02 1.72 3.22
C ILE A 256 -11.25 0.71 4.07
N SER A 257 -9.94 0.89 4.24
CA SER A 257 -9.11 0.00 5.07
C SER A 257 -9.51 0.07 6.54
N ASN A 258 -10.15 1.16 6.97
CA ASN A 258 -10.60 1.36 8.34
C ASN A 258 -12.03 0.88 8.58
N ILE A 259 -12.72 0.21 7.65
CA ILE A 259 -14.11 -0.24 7.84
C ILE A 259 -14.18 -1.76 8.00
N GLN A 260 -15.10 -2.23 8.84
CA GLN A 260 -15.40 -3.66 9.03
C GLN A 260 -16.88 -3.94 9.19
N LEU A 261 -17.26 -5.18 8.89
CA LEU A 261 -18.63 -5.68 9.00
C LEU A 261 -18.89 -6.30 10.39
N LEU A 262 -19.92 -5.83 11.08
CA LEU A 262 -20.34 -6.26 12.42
C LEU A 262 -21.83 -6.59 12.45
N CYS A 263 -22.23 -7.47 13.38
CA CYS A 263 -23.63 -7.61 13.77
C CYS A 263 -24.01 -6.50 14.75
N GLU A 264 -25.31 -6.30 14.97
CA GLU A 264 -25.83 -5.28 15.88
C GLU A 264 -25.26 -5.42 17.30
N GLU A 265 -25.21 -6.65 17.83
CA GLU A 265 -24.76 -6.89 19.21
C GLU A 265 -23.27 -6.58 19.39
N CYS A 266 -22.43 -7.02 18.45
CA CYS A 266 -20.99 -6.72 18.50
C CYS A 266 -20.70 -5.24 18.25
N ASN A 267 -21.49 -4.58 17.40
CA ASN A 267 -21.36 -3.14 17.14
C ASN A 267 -21.74 -2.29 18.36
N GLN A 268 -22.68 -2.75 19.18
CA GLN A 268 -23.02 -2.09 20.45
C GLN A 268 -22.00 -2.48 21.54
N ILE A 269 -21.86 -3.77 21.86
CA ILE A 269 -21.15 -4.21 23.07
C ILE A 269 -19.63 -3.96 23.00
N GLU A 270 -18.98 -4.42 21.93
CA GLU A 270 -17.51 -4.46 21.86
C GLU A 270 -16.90 -3.11 21.43
N LYS A 271 -17.65 -2.29 20.69
CA LYS A 271 -17.17 -1.00 20.15
C LYS A 271 -17.40 0.19 21.06
N HIS A 272 -18.34 0.13 22.00
CA HIS A 272 -18.57 1.23 22.95
C HIS A 272 -17.37 1.51 23.87
N ALA A 273 -16.43 0.56 24.01
CA ALA A 273 -15.17 0.77 24.73
C ALA A 273 -14.26 1.83 24.07
N GLY A 274 -14.48 2.15 22.79
CA GLY A 274 -13.73 3.18 22.07
C GLY A 274 -12.31 2.75 21.66
N GLU A 275 -11.99 1.46 21.75
CA GLU A 275 -10.70 0.91 21.33
C GLU A 275 -10.71 0.38 19.89
N ALA A 276 -9.52 0.27 19.31
CA ALA A 276 -9.33 -0.35 18.01
C ALA A 276 -9.50 -1.88 18.13
N VAL A 277 -10.54 -2.42 17.50
CA VAL A 277 -10.88 -3.85 17.62
C VAL A 277 -11.20 -4.47 16.26
N THR A 278 -10.66 -5.67 16.06
CA THR A 278 -10.95 -6.58 14.95
C THR A 278 -10.58 -8.01 15.36
N SER A 279 -10.71 -8.98 14.45
CA SER A 279 -10.39 -10.39 14.69
C SER A 279 -9.45 -10.96 13.64
N ASN A 280 -8.55 -11.85 14.06
CA ASN A 280 -7.70 -12.66 13.21
C ASN A 280 -8.29 -14.05 12.91
N LYS A 281 -9.56 -14.31 13.28
CA LYS A 281 -10.26 -15.55 12.95
C LYS A 281 -10.86 -15.47 11.55
N TYR A 282 -10.52 -16.42 10.69
CA TYR A 282 -11.05 -16.51 9.34
C TYR A 282 -11.65 -17.90 9.13
N GLN A 283 -12.69 -17.99 8.31
CA GLN A 283 -13.20 -19.29 7.89
C GLN A 283 -12.20 -19.99 6.98
N SER A 284 -11.92 -21.25 7.28
CA SER A 284 -11.13 -22.10 6.40
C SER A 284 -11.85 -22.29 5.05
N TRP A 285 -11.08 -22.55 4.00
CA TRP A 285 -11.62 -22.78 2.66
C TRP A 285 -12.32 -24.14 2.53
N TYR A 286 -11.90 -25.10 3.35
CA TYR A 286 -12.46 -26.42 3.47
C TYR A 286 -12.33 -26.88 4.93
N LYS A 287 -13.03 -27.95 5.29
CA LYS A 287 -12.86 -28.59 6.59
C LYS A 287 -11.52 -29.34 6.58
N TYR A 288 -10.62 -28.98 7.50
CA TYR A 288 -9.37 -29.70 7.74
C TYR A 288 -9.64 -31.07 8.38
#